data_AF-A0A4R2KXA6-F1
#
_entry.id   AF-A0A4R2KXA6-F1
#
_cell.length_a   1.000
_cell.length_b   1.000
_cell.length_c   1.000
_cell.angle_alpha   90.00
_cell.angle_beta   90.00
_cell.angle_gamma   90.00
#
_symmetry.space_group_name_H-M   'P 1'
#
loop_
_entity.id
_entity.type
_entity.pdbx_description
1 polymer ?
#
loop_
_entity_poly.entity_id
_entity_poly.type
_entity_poly.pdbx_seq_one_letter_code
_entity_poly.pdbx_strand_id
1 'polypeptide(L)'
;MTLRSNVRRPLAALWFLLMTMAGCDPSADGPLAPIRAAQGDWVVVNYWAEWCKPCIKEVPELNELNSRDDVTVLGVNFDGATGDALAQQLKKLGIDFATLPEDPAQALGTERPVVLPTTLVFHPDGQLIQTLVGPQTLDSLLEATVQRSAK
;
A
#
# COMPACT_ATOMS: atom_id res chain seq x y z
N MET A 1 45.89 -45.51 -41.06
CA MET A 1 47.17 -45.88 -40.43
C MET A 1 47.48 -44.82 -39.37
N THR A 2 47.67 -45.29 -38.15
CA THR A 2 47.87 -44.63 -36.85
C THR A 2 48.96 -43.56 -36.81
N LEU A 3 48.81 -42.51 -35.97
CA LEU A 3 49.58 -42.38 -34.71
C LEU A 3 49.19 -41.14 -33.85
N ARG A 4 48.90 -41.42 -32.56
CA ARG A 4 49.19 -40.69 -31.31
C ARG A 4 48.62 -39.27 -31.11
N SER A 5 47.54 -39.12 -30.33
CA SER A 5 47.51 -39.03 -28.86
C SER A 5 48.44 -37.96 -28.27
N ASN A 6 47.87 -36.87 -27.74
CA ASN A 6 48.36 -36.39 -26.45
C ASN A 6 47.25 -35.79 -25.58
N VAL A 7 47.21 -36.32 -24.38
CA VAL A 7 46.26 -36.13 -23.30
C VAL A 7 46.61 -34.86 -22.55
N ARG A 8 45.60 -34.06 -22.19
CA ARG A 8 45.50 -33.48 -20.84
C ARG A 8 44.10 -32.89 -20.59
N ARG A 9 43.28 -33.68 -19.91
CA ARG A 9 42.19 -33.19 -19.05
C ARG A 9 42.72 -33.22 -17.62
N PRO A 10 42.48 -32.16 -16.85
CA PRO A 10 41.74 -32.36 -15.60
C PRO A 10 40.58 -31.35 -15.54
N LEU A 11 39.36 -31.84 -15.34
CA LEU A 11 38.69 -31.76 -14.03
C LEU A 11 38.58 -30.31 -13.51
N ALA A 12 37.64 -29.56 -14.08
CA ALA A 12 36.91 -28.54 -13.35
C ALA A 12 35.45 -29.00 -13.35
N ALA A 13 35.17 -29.93 -12.43
CA ALA A 13 33.83 -30.33 -12.08
C ALA A 13 33.10 -29.13 -11.45
N LEU A 14 31.82 -29.02 -11.77
CA LEU A 14 30.73 -28.68 -10.86
C LEU A 14 31.11 -27.74 -9.69
N TRP A 15 30.56 -26.53 -9.70
CA TRP A 15 29.83 -25.90 -8.59
C TRP A 15 29.69 -24.40 -8.91
N PHE A 16 28.46 -23.96 -9.18
CA PHE A 16 27.80 -22.84 -8.52
C PHE A 16 26.59 -22.41 -9.34
N LEU A 17 25.53 -23.23 -9.22
CA LEU A 17 24.17 -22.76 -9.34
C LEU A 17 23.92 -21.88 -8.09
N LEU A 18 24.17 -20.58 -8.17
CA LEU A 18 23.74 -19.60 -7.16
C LEU A 18 22.63 -18.78 -7.86
N MET A 19 21.36 -19.20 -7.84
CA MET A 19 20.41 -18.86 -6.78
C MET A 19 20.53 -17.40 -6.32
N THR A 20 20.33 -16.44 -7.23
CA THR A 20 19.89 -15.10 -6.83
C THR A 20 18.37 -15.11 -6.78
N MET A 21 17.85 -15.57 -5.64
CA MET A 21 16.51 -15.18 -5.21
C MET A 21 16.56 -13.67 -4.97
N ALA A 22 16.15 -12.88 -5.97
CA ALA A 22 15.74 -11.51 -5.73
C ALA A 22 14.44 -11.58 -4.94
N GLY A 23 14.56 -11.68 -3.62
CA GLY A 23 13.43 -11.42 -2.74
C GLY A 23 13.09 -9.94 -2.88
N CYS A 24 11.99 -9.64 -3.57
CA CYS A 24 11.33 -8.35 -3.43
C CYS A 24 10.81 -8.31 -2.00
N ASP A 25 11.54 -7.63 -1.12
CA ASP A 25 11.01 -7.26 0.18
C ASP A 25 10.24 -5.94 -0.02
N PRO A 26 8.90 -5.94 -0.03
CA PRO A 26 8.11 -4.72 -0.20
C PRO A 26 8.36 -3.69 0.91
N SER A 27 8.98 -4.10 2.02
CA SER A 27 9.42 -3.21 3.10
C SER A 27 10.64 -2.35 2.71
N ALA A 28 11.44 -2.81 1.74
CA ALA A 28 12.64 -2.10 1.27
C ALA A 28 12.31 -0.94 0.31
N ASP A 29 11.06 -0.88 -0.17
CA ASP A 29 10.59 0.11 -1.15
C ASP A 29 10.06 1.42 -0.50
N GLY A 30 10.04 1.49 0.83
CA GLY A 30 9.69 2.67 1.63
C GLY A 30 8.17 2.89 1.84
N PRO A 31 7.76 4.00 2.50
CA PRO A 31 6.37 4.23 2.93
C PRO A 31 5.33 4.24 1.80
N LEU A 32 5.77 4.51 0.57
CA LEU A 32 4.91 4.57 -0.61
C LEU A 32 4.79 3.22 -1.33
N ALA A 33 5.48 2.18 -0.89
CA ALA A 33 5.44 0.87 -1.56
C ALA A 33 4.01 0.36 -1.78
N PRO A 34 3.10 0.42 -0.80
CA PRO A 34 1.72 -0.04 -1.01
C PRO A 34 0.94 0.85 -2.00
N ILE A 35 1.16 2.17 -1.97
CA ILE A 35 0.53 3.12 -2.90
C ILE A 35 1.04 2.87 -4.33
N ARG A 36 2.33 2.59 -4.50
CA ARG A 36 2.94 2.30 -5.80
C ARG A 36 2.56 0.92 -6.33
N ALA A 37 2.37 -0.04 -5.44
CA ALA A 37 1.91 -1.39 -5.80
C ALA A 37 0.47 -1.38 -6.33
N ALA A 38 -0.34 -0.41 -5.92
CA ALA A 38 -1.72 -0.20 -6.38
C ALA A 38 -1.83 0.70 -7.65
N GLN A 39 -0.73 0.91 -8.37
CA GLN A 39 -0.77 1.65 -9.65
C GLN A 39 -1.70 0.96 -10.65
N GLY A 40 -2.63 1.74 -11.24
CA GLY A 40 -3.70 1.24 -12.09
C GLY A 40 -5.08 1.27 -11.43
N ASP A 41 -5.13 1.32 -10.10
CA ASP A 41 -6.35 1.44 -9.31
C ASP A 41 -6.46 2.84 -8.69
N TRP A 42 -7.67 3.24 -8.34
CA TRP A 42 -7.85 4.37 -7.43
C TRP A 42 -7.27 4.02 -6.06
N VAL A 43 -6.47 4.91 -5.47
CA VAL A 43 -5.95 4.68 -4.10
C VAL A 43 -6.60 5.67 -3.15
N VAL A 44 -7.21 5.16 -2.09
CA VAL A 44 -7.88 5.96 -1.06
C VAL A 44 -7.15 5.75 0.25
N VAL A 45 -6.44 6.78 0.73
CA VAL A 45 -5.68 6.72 1.99
C VAL A 45 -6.45 7.44 3.09
N ASN A 46 -6.98 6.73 4.07
CA ASN A 46 -7.74 7.29 5.19
C ASN A 46 -6.91 7.33 6.47
N TYR A 47 -6.83 8.50 7.10
CA TYR A 47 -6.24 8.68 8.42
C TYR A 47 -7.30 8.45 9.49
N TRP A 48 -7.03 7.53 10.42
CA TRP A 48 -7.97 7.11 11.46
C TRP A 48 -7.29 6.93 12.81
N ALA A 49 -8.09 6.90 13.88
CA ALA A 49 -7.64 6.58 15.24
C ALA A 49 -8.74 5.86 16.03
N GLU A 50 -8.38 5.04 17.01
CA GLU A 50 -9.36 4.26 17.77
C GLU A 50 -10.25 5.10 18.70
N TRP A 51 -9.83 6.33 19.02
CA TRP A 51 -10.60 7.29 19.82
C TRP A 51 -11.47 8.21 18.95
N CYS A 52 -11.28 8.19 17.62
CA CYS A 52 -12.00 9.04 16.68
C CYS A 52 -13.36 8.45 16.33
N LYS A 53 -14.41 8.85 17.05
CA LYS A 53 -15.79 8.42 16.78
C LYS A 53 -16.26 8.56 15.32
N PRO A 54 -16.02 9.69 14.62
CA PRO A 54 -16.42 9.78 13.21
C PRO A 54 -15.65 8.81 12.31
N CYS A 55 -14.36 8.55 12.58
CA CYS A 55 -13.58 7.55 11.86
C CYS A 55 -14.19 6.14 12.02
N ILE A 56 -14.54 5.75 13.24
CA ILE A 56 -15.15 4.44 13.52
C ILE A 56 -16.48 4.28 12.75
N LYS A 57 -17.27 5.34 12.66
CA LYS A 57 -18.55 5.32 11.92
C LYS A 57 -18.34 5.14 10.42
N GLU A 58 -17.23 5.61 9.88
CA GLU A 58 -16.88 5.57 8.45
C GLU A 58 -16.28 4.21 8.01
N VAL A 59 -15.77 3.39 8.94
CA VAL A 59 -15.13 2.09 8.63
C VAL A 59 -15.96 1.19 7.69
N PRO A 60 -17.28 0.97 7.90
CA PRO A 60 -18.05 0.12 6.99
C PRO A 60 -18.09 0.64 5.55
N GLU A 61 -18.14 1.96 5.38
CA GLU A 61 -18.15 2.62 4.06
C GLU A 61 -16.82 2.40 3.32
N LEU A 62 -15.71 2.48 4.06
CA LEU A 62 -14.36 2.23 3.55
C LEU A 62 -14.13 0.74 3.22
N ASN A 63 -14.63 -0.17 4.04
CA ASN A 63 -14.56 -1.60 3.76
C ASN A 63 -15.36 -1.95 2.49
N GLU A 64 -16.55 -1.35 2.33
CA GLU A 64 -17.37 -1.55 1.14
C GLU A 64 -16.68 -0.99 -0.11
N LEU A 65 -16.08 0.20 -0.02
CA LEU A 65 -15.28 0.75 -1.12
C LEU A 65 -14.10 -0.17 -1.49
N ASN A 66 -13.39 -0.71 -0.49
CA ASN A 66 -12.25 -1.61 -0.69
C ASN A 66 -12.63 -2.97 -1.29
N SER A 67 -13.92 -3.31 -1.34
CA SER A 67 -14.39 -4.54 -1.99
C SER A 67 -14.43 -4.45 -3.52
N ARG A 68 -14.23 -3.25 -4.07
CA ARG A 68 -14.19 -3.01 -5.52
C ARG A 68 -12.85 -3.41 -6.11
N ASP A 69 -12.87 -3.94 -7.33
CA ASP A 69 -11.66 -4.36 -8.04
C ASP A 69 -10.82 -3.20 -8.59
N ASP A 70 -11.37 -1.98 -8.63
CA ASP A 70 -10.72 -0.78 -9.20
C ASP A 70 -10.33 0.27 -8.13
N VAL A 71 -10.47 -0.08 -6.85
CA VAL A 71 -10.14 0.79 -5.72
C VAL A 71 -9.35 0.01 -4.66
N THR A 72 -8.20 0.55 -4.27
CA THR A 72 -7.44 0.10 -3.11
C THR A 72 -7.60 1.11 -1.97
N VAL A 73 -8.13 0.68 -0.83
CA VAL A 73 -8.19 1.49 0.39
C VAL A 73 -7.01 1.15 1.29
N LEU A 74 -6.37 2.19 1.83
CA LEU A 74 -5.25 2.08 2.76
C LEU A 74 -5.52 2.94 3.99
N GLY A 75 -5.29 2.39 5.17
CA GLY A 75 -5.36 3.12 6.43
C GLY A 75 -4.02 3.75 6.81
N VAL A 76 -4.06 4.89 7.49
CA VAL A 76 -2.94 5.40 8.30
C VAL A 76 -3.42 5.48 9.74
N ASN A 77 -2.81 4.68 10.61
CA ASN A 77 -3.06 4.79 12.04
C ASN A 77 -2.42 6.08 12.55
N PHE A 78 -3.25 7.04 12.98
CA PHE A 78 -2.78 8.36 13.38
C PHE A 78 -1.85 8.30 14.60
N ASP A 79 -2.09 7.40 15.54
CA ASP A 79 -1.24 7.29 16.74
C ASP A 79 0.04 6.49 16.48
N GLY A 80 0.24 5.96 15.27
CA GLY A 80 1.42 5.18 14.89
C GLY A 80 1.46 3.80 15.54
N ALA A 81 0.29 3.23 15.89
CA ALA A 81 0.23 1.88 16.42
C ALA A 81 0.78 0.86 15.40
N THR A 82 1.56 -0.11 15.87
CA THR A 82 2.15 -1.18 15.06
C THR A 82 2.02 -2.54 15.76
N GLY A 83 2.32 -3.62 15.05
CA GLY A 83 2.32 -4.98 15.60
C GLY A 83 0.98 -5.39 16.22
N ASP A 84 1.04 -6.02 17.41
CA ASP A 84 -0.16 -6.53 18.10
C ASP A 84 -1.16 -5.42 18.47
N ALA A 85 -0.67 -4.23 18.81
CA ALA A 85 -1.54 -3.10 19.15
C ALA A 85 -2.39 -2.68 17.95
N LEU A 86 -1.76 -2.55 16.78
CA LEU A 86 -2.47 -2.26 15.53
C LEU A 86 -3.45 -3.38 15.19
N ALA A 87 -3.01 -4.65 15.25
CA ALA A 87 -3.87 -5.79 14.93
C ALA A 87 -5.13 -5.86 15.82
N GLN A 88 -4.99 -5.52 17.11
CA GLN A 88 -6.12 -5.43 18.03
C GLN A 88 -7.08 -4.29 17.67
N GLN A 89 -6.55 -3.12 17.29
CA GLN A 89 -7.37 -1.99 16.86
C GLN A 89 -8.13 -2.32 15.56
N LEU A 90 -7.46 -2.88 14.55
CA LEU A 90 -8.09 -3.29 13.29
C LEU A 90 -9.26 -4.24 13.55
N LYS A 91 -9.03 -5.28 14.36
CA LYS A 91 -10.07 -6.26 14.73
C LYS A 91 -11.21 -5.63 15.53
N LYS A 92 -10.90 -4.75 16.49
CA LYS A 92 -11.90 -4.08 17.34
C LYS A 92 -12.80 -3.16 16.53
N LEU A 93 -12.24 -2.46 15.55
CA LEU A 93 -12.95 -1.50 14.71
C LEU A 93 -13.60 -2.15 13.48
N GLY A 94 -13.25 -3.40 13.17
CA GLY A 94 -13.73 -4.09 11.98
C GLY A 94 -13.14 -3.52 10.70
N ILE A 95 -11.88 -3.10 10.71
CA ILE A 95 -11.18 -2.59 9.52
C ILE A 95 -10.69 -3.79 8.70
N ASP A 96 -11.15 -3.88 7.45
CA ASP A 96 -10.81 -4.98 6.54
C ASP A 96 -9.77 -4.57 5.48
N PHE A 97 -9.49 -3.28 5.33
CA PHE A 97 -8.47 -2.74 4.43
C PHE A 97 -7.07 -2.72 5.06
N ALA A 98 -6.04 -2.75 4.23
CA ALA A 98 -4.65 -2.74 4.69
C ALA A 98 -4.28 -1.40 5.35
N THR A 99 -3.32 -1.42 6.29
CA THR A 99 -2.79 -0.19 6.91
C THR A 99 -1.34 0.02 6.48
N LEU A 100 -1.00 1.26 6.15
CA LEU A 100 0.36 1.66 5.84
C LEU A 100 1.26 1.51 7.07
N PRO A 101 2.49 0.98 6.91
CA PRO A 101 3.41 0.79 8.04
C PRO A 101 3.93 2.12 8.60
N GLU A 102 3.98 3.16 7.77
CA GLU A 102 4.45 4.50 8.10
C GLU A 102 3.54 5.54 7.46
N ASP A 103 3.55 6.76 8.02
CA ASP A 103 2.81 7.89 7.45
C ASP A 103 3.42 8.31 6.10
N PRO A 104 2.63 8.34 5.01
CA PRO A 104 3.14 8.64 3.68
C PRO A 104 3.41 10.13 3.45
N ALA A 105 2.95 11.05 4.31
CA ALA A 105 2.95 12.49 4.04
C ALA A 105 4.34 13.04 3.68
N GLN A 106 5.38 12.68 4.44
CA GLN A 106 6.74 13.11 4.15
C GLN A 106 7.23 12.61 2.78
N ALA A 107 6.97 11.34 2.47
CA ALA A 107 7.38 10.73 1.21
C ALA A 107 6.60 11.28 0.00
N LEU A 108 5.35 11.71 0.22
CA LEU A 108 4.51 12.41 -0.77
C LEU A 108 4.90 13.89 -0.93
N GLY A 109 5.72 14.45 -0.04
CA GLY A 109 6.00 15.88 0.01
C GLY A 109 4.79 16.72 0.43
N THR A 110 3.85 16.13 1.17
CA THR A 110 2.63 16.79 1.67
C THR A 110 2.71 17.01 3.17
N GLU A 111 1.86 17.88 3.69
CA GLU A 111 1.66 18.00 5.13
C GLU A 111 0.82 16.83 5.65
N ARG A 112 1.18 16.34 6.83
CA ARG A 112 0.38 15.35 7.55
C ARG A 112 -0.95 15.99 7.97
N PRO A 113 -2.11 15.35 7.72
CA PRO A 113 -3.39 15.84 8.22
C PRO A 113 -3.40 15.99 9.74
N VAL A 114 -3.95 17.11 10.24
CA VAL A 114 -4.10 17.38 11.68
C VAL A 114 -5.54 17.24 12.19
N VAL A 115 -6.47 16.89 11.29
CA VAL A 115 -7.89 16.67 11.56
C VAL A 115 -8.26 15.25 11.15
N LEU A 116 -9.07 14.58 11.96
CA LEU A 116 -9.54 13.22 11.69
C LEU A 116 -11.07 13.15 11.54
N PRO A 117 -11.58 12.26 10.66
CA PRO A 117 -10.81 11.56 9.62
C PRO A 117 -10.39 12.55 8.52
N THR A 118 -9.34 12.19 7.79
CA THR A 118 -8.96 12.83 6.52
C THR A 118 -8.65 11.75 5.51
N THR A 119 -9.22 11.87 4.31
CA THR A 119 -9.06 10.90 3.22
C THR A 119 -8.34 11.56 2.05
N LEU A 120 -7.24 10.97 1.62
CA LEU A 120 -6.51 11.36 0.41
C LEU A 120 -6.93 10.44 -0.73
N VAL A 121 -7.24 11.02 -1.89
CA VAL A 121 -7.70 10.27 -3.07
C VAL A 121 -6.70 10.44 -4.20
N PHE A 122 -6.09 9.34 -4.60
CA PHE A 122 -5.13 9.27 -5.69
C PHE A 122 -5.79 8.65 -6.91
N HIS A 123 -5.61 9.30 -8.06
CA HIS A 123 -6.01 8.78 -9.35
C HIS A 123 -5.11 7.59 -9.76
N PRO A 124 -5.58 6.66 -10.63
CA PRO A 124 -4.80 5.51 -11.11
C PRO A 124 -3.42 5.79 -11.70
N ASP A 125 -3.12 7.02 -12.09
CA ASP A 125 -1.80 7.46 -12.54
C ASP A 125 -0.84 7.86 -11.39
N GLY A 126 -1.30 7.73 -10.15
CA GLY A 126 -0.56 8.03 -8.93
C GLY A 126 -0.66 9.49 -8.46
N GLN A 127 -1.44 10.35 -9.12
CA GLN A 127 -1.60 11.74 -8.72
C GLN A 127 -2.60 11.88 -7.57
N LEU A 128 -2.24 12.62 -6.52
CA LEU A 128 -3.19 13.06 -5.49
C LEU A 128 -4.15 14.10 -6.10
N ILE A 129 -5.42 13.74 -6.28
CA ILE A 129 -6.41 14.62 -6.91
C ILE A 129 -7.34 15.29 -5.90
N GLN A 130 -7.52 14.72 -4.71
CA GLN A 130 -8.44 15.25 -3.72
C GLN A 130 -8.01 14.93 -2.29
N THR A 131 -8.29 15.88 -1.38
CA THR A 131 -8.21 15.69 0.07
C THR A 131 -9.57 15.99 0.66
N LEU A 132 -10.19 14.99 1.28
CA LEU A 132 -11.50 15.06 1.92
C LEU A 132 -11.31 15.16 3.43
N VAL A 133 -11.73 16.26 4.04
CA VAL A 133 -11.63 16.48 5.49
C VAL A 133 -12.97 16.19 6.13
N GLY A 134 -12.98 15.36 7.18
CA GLY A 134 -14.19 14.92 7.87
C GLY A 134 -14.73 13.58 7.36
N PRO A 135 -15.76 13.04 8.03
CA PRO A 135 -16.29 11.70 7.73
C PRO A 135 -16.95 11.67 6.35
N GLN A 136 -16.69 10.61 5.61
CA GLN A 136 -17.28 10.30 4.32
C GLN A 136 -18.35 9.20 4.43
N THR A 137 -19.22 9.14 3.42
CA THR A 137 -20.08 8.00 3.10
C THR A 137 -19.56 7.30 1.85
N LEU A 138 -20.01 6.07 1.60
CA LEU A 138 -19.69 5.36 0.37
C LEU A 138 -20.02 6.20 -0.87
N ASP A 139 -21.18 6.85 -0.91
CA ASP A 139 -21.56 7.72 -2.03
C ASP A 139 -20.52 8.82 -2.29
N SER A 140 -20.09 9.54 -1.24
CA SER A 140 -19.07 10.60 -1.38
C SER A 140 -17.70 10.06 -1.79
N LEU A 141 -17.35 8.84 -1.34
CA LEU A 141 -16.12 8.17 -1.74
C LEU A 141 -16.17 7.74 -3.20
N LEU A 142 -17.29 7.16 -3.64
CA LEU A 142 -17.51 6.79 -5.03
C LEU A 142 -17.46 8.00 -5.96
N GLU A 143 -18.08 9.12 -5.57
CA GLU A 143 -18.00 10.39 -6.31
C GLU A 143 -16.55 10.88 -6.48
N ALA A 144 -15.72 10.71 -5.43
CA ALA A 144 -14.31 11.08 -5.49
C ALA A 144 -13.49 10.12 -6.37
N THR A 145 -13.91 8.86 -6.52
CA THR A 145 -13.20 7.82 -7.31
C THR A 145 -13.82 7.57 -8.70
N VAL A 146 -14.62 8.50 -9.25
CA VAL A 146 -15.11 8.43 -10.64
C VAL A 146 -14.62 9.57 -11.53
N GLN A 147 -13.93 10.56 -10.97
CA GLN A 147 -13.46 11.70 -11.75
C GLN A 147 -12.34 11.28 -12.71
N ARG A 148 -12.63 11.26 -14.01
CA ARG A 148 -11.56 11.24 -15.02
C ARG A 148 -10.76 12.52 -14.87
N SER A 149 -9.44 12.43 -14.71
CA SER A 149 -8.53 13.58 -14.67
C SER A 149 -8.95 14.62 -15.71
N ALA A 150 -9.40 15.78 -15.22
CA ALA A 150 -9.62 16.92 -16.08
C ALA A 150 -8.26 17.32 -16.65
N LYS A 151 -8.12 17.19 -17.97
CA LYS A 151 -6.93 17.54 -18.74
C LYS A 151 -6.64 19.03 -18.66
#